data_AF-A0AAJ4UWI8-F1
#
_entry.id   AF-A0AAJ4UWI8-F1
#
_cell.length_a   1.000
_cell.length_b   1.000
_cell.length_c   1.000
_cell.angle_alpha   90.00
_cell.angle_beta   90.00
_cell.angle_gamma   90.00
#
_symmetry.space_group_name_H-M   'P 1'
#
loop_
_entity.id
_entity.type
_entity.pdbx_description
1 polymer ?
#
loop_
_entity_poly.entity_id
_entity_poly.type
_entity_poly.pdbx_seq_one_letter_code
_entity_poly.pdbx_strand_id
1 'polypeptide(L)'
;MNRRCFLAAVVASVPLAGCLGSRSTPELVEGGTTRGSAAVAAAERTVTDAPGYEDGIEYFPDNDTVRYATSTSGGEPTDYETRSVAEWSDIQSTELAAERVGKSVTSELDIDSQTGFGTPPDSYDGDARAVAFVTLTQTLDRDGRLVGDPVEVSLETLAEATPRAVDTTIRLDGATFTRTVPVFARILTRRYS
;
A
#
# COMPACT_ATOMS: atom_id res chain seq x y z
N MET A 1 31.13 -16.22 -54.01
CA MET A 1 31.08 -15.57 -55.33
C MET A 1 29.74 -14.86 -55.49
N ASN A 2 29.77 -13.55 -55.74
CA ASN A 2 28.78 -12.73 -56.49
C ASN A 2 27.33 -12.64 -55.95
N ARG A 3 26.60 -11.52 -56.00
CA ARG A 3 26.74 -10.16 -56.57
C ARG A 3 25.62 -9.27 -55.99
N ARG A 4 25.85 -7.96 -55.98
CA ARG A 4 24.89 -6.87 -55.69
C ARG A 4 23.91 -6.60 -56.87
N CYS A 5 22.92 -5.73 -56.60
CA CYS A 5 22.11 -4.87 -57.51
C CYS A 5 20.70 -5.41 -57.89
N PHE A 6 19.60 -4.64 -58.05
CA PHE A 6 19.25 -3.20 -57.96
C PHE A 6 17.69 -3.04 -58.05
N LEU A 7 17.15 -1.93 -57.51
CA LEU A 7 16.00 -1.10 -57.97
C LEU A 7 14.50 -1.52 -57.85
N ALA A 8 13.77 -0.63 -57.12
CA ALA A 8 12.51 0.09 -57.43
C ALA A 8 11.12 -0.61 -57.42
N ALA A 9 10.19 -0.09 -56.60
CA ALA A 9 8.91 0.53 -57.02
C ALA A 9 7.95 0.80 -55.82
N VAL A 10 7.59 2.07 -55.57
CA VAL A 10 6.23 2.68 -55.65
C VAL A 10 5.25 2.42 -54.48
N VAL A 11 5.06 3.50 -53.70
CA VAL A 11 3.82 4.08 -53.12
C VAL A 11 2.73 3.16 -52.58
N ALA A 12 2.51 3.24 -51.26
CA ALA A 12 1.18 3.40 -50.68
C ALA A 12 1.30 4.12 -49.33
N SER A 13 1.19 5.44 -49.35
CA SER A 13 0.92 6.25 -48.17
C SER A 13 -0.47 5.90 -47.65
N VAL A 14 -0.53 5.03 -46.64
CA VAL A 14 -1.71 4.92 -45.78
C VAL A 14 -1.53 6.01 -44.72
N PRO A 15 -2.37 7.06 -44.67
CA PRO A 15 -2.47 7.83 -43.46
C PRO A 15 -3.07 6.89 -42.43
N LEU A 16 -2.23 6.29 -41.59
CA LEU A 16 -2.69 5.88 -40.27
C LEU A 16 -3.07 7.19 -39.60
N ALA A 17 -4.36 7.52 -39.73
CA ALA A 17 -5.05 8.40 -38.80
C ALA A 17 -4.73 7.83 -37.42
N GLY A 18 -3.70 8.40 -36.80
CA GLY A 18 -3.40 8.17 -35.41
C GLY A 18 -4.65 8.60 -34.68
N CYS A 19 -5.45 7.63 -34.28
CA CYS A 19 -6.32 7.78 -33.13
C CYS A 19 -5.38 8.11 -31.97
N LEU A 20 -5.04 9.39 -31.84
CA LEU A 20 -4.65 10.00 -30.58
C LEU A 20 -5.91 9.94 -29.70
N GLY A 21 -6.29 8.73 -29.30
CA GLY A 21 -7.09 8.54 -28.12
C GLY A 21 -6.23 9.04 -27.00
N SER A 22 -6.42 10.31 -26.63
CA SER A 22 -5.98 10.81 -25.33
C SER A 22 -6.46 9.78 -24.32
N ARG A 23 -5.53 8.99 -23.78
CA ARG A 23 -5.82 8.22 -22.58
C ARG A 23 -6.00 9.27 -21.50
N SER A 24 -7.25 9.69 -21.29
CA SER A 24 -7.64 10.50 -20.15
C SER A 24 -7.08 9.81 -18.92
N THR A 25 -6.05 10.41 -18.33
CA THR A 25 -5.49 9.88 -17.08
C THR A 25 -6.54 10.22 -16.03
N PRO A 26 -7.14 9.22 -15.36
CA PRO A 26 -8.22 9.52 -14.44
C PRO A 26 -7.68 10.33 -13.26
N GLU A 27 -8.41 11.38 -12.89
CA GLU A 27 -8.08 12.20 -11.73
C GLU A 27 -8.54 11.46 -10.46
N LEU A 28 -7.67 11.41 -9.44
CA LEU A 28 -8.02 10.94 -8.11
C LEU A 28 -8.27 12.15 -7.22
N VAL A 29 -9.50 12.26 -6.71
CA VAL A 29 -9.93 13.31 -5.79
C VAL A 29 -10.19 12.69 -4.42
N GLU A 30 -9.75 13.32 -3.35
CA GLU A 30 -10.05 12.85 -2.00
C GLU A 30 -11.54 13.09 -1.67
N GLY A 31 -12.27 12.00 -1.42
CA GLY A 31 -13.68 12.01 -1.00
C GLY A 31 -13.86 12.17 0.51
N GLY A 32 -12.75 12.15 1.26
CA GLY A 32 -12.68 12.41 2.69
C GLY A 32 -11.81 11.39 3.43
N THR A 33 -11.29 11.80 4.59
CA THR A 33 -10.51 10.99 5.51
C THR A 33 -11.03 11.17 6.93
N THR A 34 -11.21 10.08 7.68
CA THR A 34 -11.63 10.11 9.09
C THR A 34 -10.97 9.00 9.88
N ARG A 35 -10.90 9.15 11.21
CA ARG A 35 -10.37 8.10 12.09
C ARG A 35 -11.31 6.90 12.09
N GLY A 36 -10.75 5.68 12.12
CA GLY A 36 -11.55 4.49 12.40
C GLY A 36 -12.27 4.62 13.75
N SER A 37 -13.45 4.03 13.87
CA SER A 37 -14.27 4.10 15.08
C SER A 37 -14.47 2.73 15.75
N ALA A 38 -14.10 1.63 15.09
CA ALA A 38 -14.18 0.30 15.66
C ALA A 38 -13.22 0.11 16.85
N ALA A 39 -13.41 -0.99 17.58
CA ALA A 39 -12.54 -1.37 18.69
C ALA A 39 -11.06 -1.44 18.27
N VAL A 40 -10.15 -1.20 19.21
CA VAL A 40 -8.72 -1.43 18.97
C VAL A 40 -8.51 -2.91 18.63
N ALA A 41 -7.79 -3.17 17.54
CA ALA A 41 -7.42 -4.51 17.15
C ALA A 41 -6.01 -4.84 17.65
N ALA A 42 -5.71 -6.13 17.80
CA ALA A 42 -4.35 -6.60 18.06
C ALA A 42 -3.78 -7.30 16.83
N ALA A 43 -2.47 -7.16 16.62
CA ALA A 43 -1.71 -7.90 15.63
C ALA A 43 -0.32 -8.26 16.18
N GLU A 44 0.15 -9.45 15.87
CA GLU A 44 1.48 -9.89 16.26
C GLU A 44 2.23 -10.48 15.07
N ARG A 45 3.54 -10.25 15.02
CA ARG A 45 4.45 -10.85 14.03
C ARG A 45 5.73 -11.30 14.72
N THR A 46 6.18 -12.51 14.40
CA THR A 46 7.51 -12.97 14.77
C THR A 46 8.36 -12.99 13.52
N VAL A 47 9.54 -12.37 13.61
CA VAL A 47 10.58 -12.34 12.59
C VAL A 47 11.78 -13.10 13.16
N THR A 48 12.40 -13.96 12.36
CA THR A 48 13.47 -14.86 12.81
C THR A 48 14.71 -14.67 11.96
N ASP A 49 15.80 -14.20 12.55
CA ASP A 49 17.12 -14.19 11.92
C ASP A 49 17.81 -15.55 12.19
N ALA A 50 17.20 -16.62 11.66
CA ALA A 50 17.71 -17.97 11.84
C ALA A 50 18.60 -18.36 10.65
N PRO A 51 19.84 -18.86 10.89
CA PRO A 51 20.70 -19.36 9.82
C PRO A 51 19.97 -20.40 8.96
N GLY A 52 19.88 -20.14 7.64
CA GLY A 52 19.17 -21.00 6.68
C GLY A 52 17.81 -20.45 6.21
N TYR A 53 17.38 -19.29 6.71
CA TYR A 53 16.31 -18.49 6.11
C TYR A 53 16.95 -17.32 5.35
N GLU A 54 16.75 -17.27 4.03
CA GLU A 54 17.09 -16.10 3.20
C GLU A 54 15.94 -15.08 3.26
N ASP A 55 15.40 -14.83 4.46
CA ASP A 55 14.30 -13.88 4.66
C ASP A 55 14.76 -12.41 4.53
N GLY A 56 16.06 -12.21 4.34
CA GLY A 56 16.68 -10.94 4.07
C GLY A 56 16.76 -10.04 5.29
N ILE A 57 16.63 -10.57 6.51
CA ILE A 57 16.69 -9.79 7.76
C ILE A 57 17.84 -10.31 8.62
N GLU A 58 18.67 -9.39 9.13
CA GLU A 58 19.74 -9.69 10.09
C GLU A 58 19.69 -8.68 11.24
N TYR A 59 19.67 -9.17 12.48
CA TYR A 59 19.63 -8.35 13.69
C TYR A 59 21.01 -8.27 14.35
N PHE A 60 21.49 -7.04 14.54
CA PHE A 60 22.74 -6.75 15.24
C PHE A 60 22.44 -6.16 16.62
N PRO A 61 22.49 -6.96 17.70
CA PRO A 61 22.14 -6.49 19.04
C PRO A 61 23.17 -5.50 19.62
N ASP A 62 24.45 -5.62 19.24
CA ASP A 62 25.54 -4.79 19.79
C ASP A 62 25.39 -3.30 19.47
N ASN A 63 24.70 -2.96 18.38
CA ASN A 63 24.46 -1.59 17.93
C ASN A 63 22.96 -1.26 17.74
N ASP A 64 22.07 -2.17 18.13
CA ASP A 64 20.61 -2.05 18.01
C ASP A 64 20.15 -1.68 16.59
N THR A 65 20.69 -2.39 15.60
CA THR A 65 20.35 -2.18 14.18
C THR A 65 19.82 -3.44 13.51
N VAL A 66 18.96 -3.26 12.52
CA VAL A 66 18.48 -4.32 11.64
C VAL A 66 18.94 -4.01 10.24
N ARG A 67 19.59 -4.98 9.58
CA ARG A 67 19.76 -4.98 8.13
C ARG A 67 18.60 -5.75 7.53
N TYR A 68 17.91 -5.16 6.56
CA TYR A 68 16.75 -5.80 5.93
C TYR A 68 16.75 -5.59 4.43
N ALA A 69 16.20 -6.54 3.69
CA ALA A 69 16.03 -6.48 2.25
C ALA A 69 15.00 -5.40 1.87
N THR A 70 15.36 -4.51 0.94
CA THR A 70 14.48 -3.45 0.42
C THR A 70 13.95 -3.75 -0.98
N SER A 71 14.60 -4.69 -1.68
CA SER A 71 14.22 -5.13 -3.02
C SER A 71 14.46 -6.62 -3.15
N THR A 72 13.64 -7.28 -3.96
CA THR A 72 13.83 -8.69 -4.33
C THR A 72 13.72 -8.84 -5.85
N SER A 73 14.56 -9.70 -6.44
CA SER A 73 14.49 -10.09 -7.84
C SER A 73 14.59 -11.61 -7.93
N GLY A 74 13.68 -12.24 -8.68
CA GLY A 74 13.66 -13.70 -8.81
C GLY A 74 13.38 -14.45 -7.49
N GLY A 75 12.88 -13.76 -6.46
CA GLY A 75 12.67 -14.33 -5.12
C GLY A 75 13.85 -14.15 -4.16
N GLU A 76 14.96 -13.59 -4.63
CA GLU A 76 16.16 -13.34 -3.81
C GLU A 76 16.28 -11.83 -3.48
N PRO A 77 16.67 -11.47 -2.25
CA PRO A 77 17.01 -10.09 -1.91
C PRO A 77 18.13 -9.52 -2.80
N THR A 78 17.91 -8.34 -3.39
CA THR A 78 18.89 -7.65 -4.24
C THR A 78 19.50 -6.41 -3.61
N ASP A 79 18.75 -5.73 -2.75
CA ASP A 79 19.16 -4.50 -2.09
C ASP A 79 18.86 -4.60 -0.60
N TYR A 80 19.71 -3.97 0.20
CA TYR A 80 19.60 -3.96 1.65
C TYR A 80 19.75 -2.54 2.20
N GLU A 81 18.98 -2.24 3.24
CA GLU A 81 19.20 -1.08 4.10
C GLU A 81 19.53 -1.53 5.52
N THR A 82 20.21 -0.68 6.27
CA THR A 82 20.42 -0.84 7.71
C THR A 82 19.78 0.33 8.43
N ARG A 83 18.97 0.04 9.45
CA ARG A 83 18.29 1.04 10.27
C ARG A 83 18.41 0.69 11.75
N SER A 84 18.18 1.67 12.62
CA SER A 84 17.96 1.38 14.03
C SER A 84 16.74 0.47 14.19
N VAL A 85 16.76 -0.41 15.19
CA VAL A 85 15.60 -1.23 15.57
C VAL A 85 14.38 -0.35 15.83
N ALA A 86 14.56 0.81 16.44
CA ALA A 86 13.48 1.76 16.69
C ALA A 86 12.81 2.26 15.41
N GLU A 87 13.56 2.55 14.35
CA GLU A 87 12.98 2.97 13.07
C GLU A 87 12.40 1.79 12.29
N TRP A 88 13.13 0.67 12.23
CA TRP A 88 12.67 -0.54 11.57
C TRP A 88 11.36 -1.06 12.18
N SER A 89 11.28 -1.14 13.51
CA SER A 89 10.07 -1.58 14.22
C SER A 89 8.89 -0.62 14.05
N ASP A 90 9.13 0.67 13.81
CA ASP A 90 8.07 1.65 13.50
C ASP A 90 7.41 1.36 12.16
N ILE A 91 8.25 1.15 11.12
CA ILE A 91 7.81 0.81 9.78
C ILE A 91 7.05 -0.52 9.80
N GLN A 92 7.66 -1.56 10.37
CA GLN A 92 7.07 -2.89 10.44
C GLN A 92 5.78 -2.93 11.25
N SER A 93 5.68 -2.14 12.34
CA SER A 93 4.44 -2.04 13.12
C SER A 93 3.34 -1.42 12.29
N THR A 94 3.65 -0.35 11.54
CA THR A 94 2.65 0.35 10.72
C THR A 94 2.19 -0.51 9.54
N GLU A 95 3.10 -1.27 8.91
CA GLU A 95 2.77 -2.26 7.89
C GLU A 95 1.86 -3.37 8.43
N LEU A 96 2.23 -3.95 9.58
CA LEU A 96 1.41 -4.98 10.23
C LEU A 96 0.02 -4.46 10.62
N ALA A 97 -0.07 -3.20 11.06
CA ALA A 97 -1.34 -2.55 11.34
C ALA A 97 -2.19 -2.43 10.06
N ALA A 98 -1.61 -1.97 8.94
CA ALA A 98 -2.31 -1.86 7.67
C ALA A 98 -2.87 -3.22 7.20
N GLU A 99 -2.07 -4.30 7.29
CA GLU A 99 -2.53 -5.66 6.97
C GLU A 99 -3.68 -6.11 7.88
N ARG A 100 -3.58 -5.85 9.19
CA ARG A 100 -4.62 -6.23 10.16
C ARG A 100 -5.92 -5.48 9.91
N VAL A 101 -5.84 -4.20 9.53
CA VAL A 101 -6.98 -3.36 9.19
C VAL A 101 -7.67 -3.90 7.94
N GLY A 102 -6.93 -4.23 6.88
CA GLY A 102 -7.50 -4.82 5.66
C GLY A 102 -8.31 -6.08 5.95
N LYS A 103 -7.76 -6.99 6.76
CA LYS A 103 -8.48 -8.19 7.21
C LYS A 103 -9.77 -7.87 7.99
N SER A 104 -9.76 -6.81 8.80
CA SER A 104 -10.96 -6.39 9.55
C SER A 104 -12.03 -5.88 8.61
N VAL A 105 -11.67 -4.95 7.71
CA VAL A 105 -12.62 -4.30 6.80
C VAL A 105 -13.20 -5.30 5.80
N THR A 106 -12.37 -6.17 5.21
CA THR A 106 -12.86 -7.23 4.32
C THR A 106 -13.79 -8.20 5.05
N SER A 107 -13.51 -8.55 6.31
CA SER A 107 -14.39 -9.44 7.08
C SER A 107 -15.74 -8.80 7.44
N GLU A 108 -15.77 -7.50 7.72
CA GLU A 108 -16.97 -6.80 8.18
C GLU A 108 -17.86 -6.31 7.02
N LEU A 109 -17.26 -5.85 5.91
CA LEU A 109 -17.98 -5.22 4.80
C LEU A 109 -18.01 -6.06 3.52
N ASP A 110 -17.26 -7.16 3.45
CA ASP A 110 -17.11 -7.99 2.25
C ASP A 110 -16.68 -7.18 1.01
N ILE A 111 -15.77 -6.21 1.23
CA ILE A 111 -15.20 -5.36 0.18
C ILE A 111 -13.71 -5.60 0.01
N ASP A 112 -13.25 -5.42 -1.23
CA ASP A 112 -11.83 -5.27 -1.53
C ASP A 112 -11.43 -3.80 -1.29
N SER A 113 -10.58 -3.59 -0.30
CA SER A 113 -10.10 -2.26 0.09
C SER A 113 -8.58 -2.23 0.03
N GLN A 114 -8.03 -1.08 -0.35
CA GLN A 114 -6.59 -0.91 -0.40
C GLN A 114 -6.08 -0.48 0.96
N THR A 115 -5.09 -1.18 1.48
CA THR A 115 -4.41 -0.79 2.73
C THR A 115 -3.04 -0.20 2.45
N GLY A 116 -2.61 0.69 3.32
CA GLY A 116 -1.25 1.24 3.27
C GLY A 116 -0.94 2.02 4.53
N PHE A 117 0.17 2.74 4.50
CA PHE A 117 0.56 3.64 5.57
C PHE A 117 1.11 4.94 5.02
N GLY A 118 1.14 5.97 5.85
CA GLY A 118 1.66 7.27 5.46
C GLY A 118 1.62 8.27 6.60
N THR A 119 1.88 9.52 6.26
CA THR A 119 1.82 10.64 7.20
C THR A 119 0.40 10.78 7.77
N PRO A 120 0.23 11.02 9.08
CA PRO A 120 -1.06 11.35 9.65
C PRO A 120 -1.72 12.55 8.95
N PRO A 121 -3.06 12.60 8.87
CA PRO A 121 -3.77 13.80 8.44
C PRO A 121 -3.44 15.00 9.34
N ASP A 122 -3.45 16.22 8.80
CA ASP A 122 -3.18 17.46 9.56
C ASP A 122 -4.12 17.66 10.77
N SER A 123 -5.29 17.03 10.76
CA SER A 123 -6.27 17.05 11.84
C SER A 123 -5.93 16.09 13.00
N TYR A 124 -4.91 15.25 12.86
CA TYR A 124 -4.50 14.32 13.90
C TYR A 124 -3.68 15.03 14.98
N ASP A 125 -4.10 14.90 16.23
CA ASP A 125 -3.53 15.57 17.41
C ASP A 125 -2.55 14.69 18.21
N GLY A 126 -2.18 13.52 17.69
CA GLY A 126 -1.23 12.62 18.33
C GLY A 126 0.18 12.65 17.74
N ASP A 127 1.12 12.03 18.45
CA ASP A 127 2.56 12.10 18.14
C ASP A 127 3.05 11.04 17.14
N ALA A 128 2.14 10.31 16.48
CA ALA A 128 2.51 9.25 15.57
C ALA A 128 3.17 9.82 14.30
N ARG A 129 4.33 9.27 13.90
CA ARG A 129 5.03 9.67 12.67
C ARG A 129 4.38 9.10 11.41
N ALA A 130 3.74 7.95 11.56
CA ALA A 130 3.01 7.26 10.50
C ALA A 130 1.70 6.68 11.07
N VAL A 131 0.72 6.53 10.19
CA VAL A 131 -0.58 5.92 10.49
C VAL A 131 -0.90 4.87 9.43
N ALA A 132 -1.73 3.91 9.78
CA ALA A 132 -2.29 2.98 8.80
C ALA A 132 -3.54 3.58 8.15
N PHE A 133 -3.72 3.32 6.86
CA PHE A 133 -4.88 3.73 6.10
C PHE A 133 -5.60 2.51 5.52
N VAL A 134 -6.92 2.54 5.57
CA VAL A 134 -7.77 1.80 4.63
C VAL A 134 -8.37 2.77 3.63
N THR A 135 -8.29 2.42 2.36
CA THR A 135 -8.65 3.25 1.23
C THR A 135 -9.67 2.52 0.38
N LEU A 136 -10.86 3.09 0.27
CA LEU A 136 -11.82 2.67 -0.73
C LEU A 136 -11.71 3.59 -1.94
N THR A 137 -11.36 3.04 -3.10
CA THR A 137 -11.35 3.80 -4.35
C THR A 137 -12.66 3.59 -5.09
N GLN A 138 -13.48 4.63 -5.18
CA GLN A 138 -14.71 4.65 -5.97
C GLN A 138 -14.43 5.21 -7.36
N THR A 139 -14.97 4.56 -8.39
CA THR A 139 -14.85 5.05 -9.77
C THR A 139 -16.15 5.68 -10.21
N LEU A 140 -16.09 6.90 -10.75
CA LEU A 140 -17.24 7.57 -11.35
C LEU A 140 -17.12 7.64 -12.88
N ASP A 141 -18.25 7.51 -13.56
CA ASP A 141 -18.39 7.82 -14.98
C ASP A 141 -18.40 9.34 -15.22
N ARG A 142 -18.53 9.73 -16.49
CA ARG A 142 -18.58 11.14 -16.92
C ARG A 142 -19.80 11.90 -16.39
N ASP A 143 -20.87 11.20 -16.05
CA ASP A 143 -22.09 11.78 -15.48
C ASP A 143 -22.04 11.82 -13.95
N GLY A 144 -20.93 11.38 -13.34
CA GLY A 144 -20.73 11.34 -11.89
C GLY A 144 -21.39 10.15 -11.20
N ARG A 145 -21.78 9.10 -11.95
CA ARG A 145 -22.37 7.88 -11.39
C ARG A 145 -21.30 6.84 -11.10
N LEU A 146 -21.48 6.06 -10.04
CA LEU A 146 -20.56 4.98 -9.67
C LEU A 146 -20.50 3.90 -10.76
N VAL A 147 -19.29 3.43 -11.07
CA VAL A 147 -19.01 2.39 -12.07
C VAL A 147 -18.36 1.19 -11.40
N GLY A 148 -18.85 -0.02 -11.73
CA GLY A 148 -18.41 -1.29 -11.14
C GLY A 148 -19.48 -1.91 -10.23
N ASP A 149 -19.17 -3.07 -9.65
CA ASP A 149 -20.03 -3.66 -8.62
C ASP A 149 -20.11 -2.68 -7.43
N PRO A 150 -21.30 -2.15 -7.11
CA PRO A 150 -21.39 -1.12 -6.11
C PRO A 150 -21.38 -1.78 -4.73
N VAL A 151 -20.39 -1.42 -3.91
CA VAL A 151 -20.69 -1.22 -2.50
C VAL A 151 -20.57 0.28 -2.29
N GLU A 152 -21.72 0.95 -2.27
CA GLU A 152 -21.81 2.37 -1.90
C GLU A 152 -21.56 2.47 -0.39
N VAL A 153 -20.29 2.29 0.00
CA VAL A 153 -19.84 2.43 1.37
C VAL A 153 -19.59 3.91 1.62
N SER A 154 -20.33 4.48 2.56
CA SER A 154 -20.08 5.84 3.04
C SER A 154 -18.76 5.88 3.83
N LEU A 155 -18.16 7.07 3.96
CA LEU A 155 -16.96 7.23 4.79
C LEU A 155 -17.22 6.83 6.26
N GLU A 156 -18.43 7.08 6.76
CA GLU A 156 -18.86 6.69 8.10
C GLU A 156 -18.91 5.16 8.25
N THR A 157 -19.55 4.46 7.32
CA THR A 157 -19.62 2.99 7.30
C THR A 157 -18.22 2.36 7.21
N LEU A 158 -17.33 2.94 6.38
CA LEU A 158 -15.94 2.48 6.31
C LEU A 158 -15.22 2.69 7.64
N ALA A 159 -15.42 3.85 8.29
CA ALA A 159 -14.83 4.15 9.59
C ALA A 159 -15.33 3.21 10.69
N GLU A 160 -16.61 2.85 10.70
CA GLU A 160 -17.22 1.90 11.64
C GLU A 160 -16.65 0.48 11.54
N ALA A 161 -16.31 0.03 10.33
CA ALA A 161 -15.62 -1.24 10.11
C ALA A 161 -14.11 -1.17 10.40
N THR A 162 -13.55 0.03 10.56
CA THR A 162 -12.12 0.26 10.70
C THR A 162 -11.75 0.43 12.17
N PRO A 163 -10.84 -0.40 12.73
CA PRO A 163 -10.30 -0.19 14.07
C PRO A 163 -9.80 1.24 14.25
N ARG A 164 -10.04 1.87 15.41
CA ARG A 164 -9.48 3.22 15.68
C ARG A 164 -7.96 3.26 15.86
N ALA A 165 -7.39 2.11 16.19
CA ALA A 165 -5.96 1.84 16.33
C ALA A 165 -5.70 0.33 16.26
N VAL A 166 -4.45 -0.06 16.02
CA VAL A 166 -3.96 -1.44 16.16
C VAL A 166 -2.81 -1.48 17.15
N ASP A 167 -2.91 -2.33 18.17
CA ASP A 167 -1.79 -2.68 19.02
C ASP A 167 -0.97 -3.77 18.33
N THR A 168 0.24 -3.41 17.92
CA THR A 168 1.13 -4.27 17.17
C THR A 168 2.28 -4.74 18.05
N THR A 169 2.57 -6.03 18.00
CA THR A 169 3.74 -6.62 18.68
C THR A 169 4.63 -7.32 17.67
N ILE A 170 5.88 -6.88 17.57
CA ILE A 170 6.91 -7.51 16.74
C ILE A 170 7.91 -8.20 17.65
N ARG A 171 8.18 -9.48 17.38
CA ARG A 171 9.24 -10.24 18.03
C ARG A 171 10.37 -10.47 17.03
N LEU A 172 11.59 -10.09 17.37
CA LEU A 172 12.80 -10.28 16.56
C LEU A 172 13.88 -10.86 17.47
N ASP A 173 14.28 -12.11 17.24
CA ASP A 173 15.35 -12.78 17.98
C ASP A 173 15.26 -12.65 19.51
N GLY A 174 14.04 -12.82 20.02
CA GLY A 174 13.73 -12.73 21.45
C GLY A 174 13.51 -11.31 21.97
N ALA A 175 13.87 -10.27 21.22
CA ALA A 175 13.45 -8.90 21.49
C ALA A 175 11.97 -8.70 21.13
N THR A 176 11.26 -7.87 21.90
CA THR A 176 9.83 -7.58 21.70
C THR A 176 9.62 -6.08 21.61
N PHE A 177 8.93 -5.65 20.56
CA PHE A 177 8.60 -4.26 20.28
C PHE A 177 7.08 -4.11 20.18
N THR A 178 6.49 -3.27 21.02
CA THR A 178 5.05 -3.01 21.02
C THR A 178 4.78 -1.56 20.66
N ARG A 179 3.79 -1.32 19.80
CA ARG A 179 3.32 0.01 19.42
C ARG A 179 1.81 0.03 19.25
N THR A 180 1.20 1.19 19.45
CA THR A 180 -0.18 1.45 19.07
C THR A 180 -0.18 2.32 17.83
N VAL A 181 -0.65 1.79 16.70
CA VAL A 181 -0.69 2.47 15.41
C VAL A 181 -2.09 3.05 15.19
N PRO A 182 -2.25 4.37 15.03
CA PRO A 182 -3.54 4.97 14.67
C PRO A 182 -3.97 4.54 13.26
N VAL A 183 -5.28 4.44 13.04
CA VAL A 183 -5.83 4.00 11.75
C VAL A 183 -6.88 4.98 11.26
N PHE A 184 -6.83 5.25 9.96
CA PHE A 184 -7.76 6.13 9.26
C PHE A 184 -8.44 5.42 8.10
N ALA A 185 -9.72 5.69 7.94
CA ALA A 185 -10.50 5.35 6.76
C ALA A 185 -10.49 6.53 5.80
N ARG A 186 -10.34 6.26 4.50
CA ARG A 186 -10.45 7.29 3.46
C ARG A 186 -11.13 6.77 2.20
N ILE A 187 -11.82 7.67 1.51
CA ILE A 187 -12.39 7.42 0.19
C ILE A 187 -11.62 8.24 -0.83
N LEU A 188 -11.19 7.59 -1.92
CA LEU A 188 -10.67 8.27 -3.11
C LEU A 188 -11.65 8.10 -4.25
N THR A 189 -11.94 9.17 -4.95
CA THR A 189 -12.82 9.16 -6.12
C THR A 189 -11.97 9.26 -7.38
N ARG A 190 -12.02 8.23 -8.22
CA ARG A 190 -11.43 8.20 -9.55
C ARG A 190 -12.45 8.70 -10.58
N ARG A 191 -12.15 9.80 -11.27
CA ARG A 191 -13.01 10.37 -12.33
C ARG A 191 -12.36 10.23 -13.70
N TYR A 192 -13.12 9.77 -14.67
CA TYR A 192 -12.71 9.76 -16.08
C TYR A 192 -13.27 10.98 -16.80
N SER A 193 -12.40 11.85 -17.29
CA SER A 193 -12.73 12.97 -18.20
C SER A 193 -12.96 12.48 -19.63
#